data_AF-A0A6B1EW41-F1
#
_entry.id   AF-A0A6B1EW41-F1
#
_cell.length_a   1.000
_cell.length_b   1.000
_cell.length_c   1.000
_cell.angle_alpha   90.00
_cell.angle_beta   90.00
_cell.angle_gamma   90.00
#
_symmetry.space_group_name_H-M   'P 1'
#
loop_
_entity.id
_entity.type
_entity.pdbx_description
1 polymer ?
#
loop_
_entity_poly.entity_id
_entity_poly.type
_entity_poly.pdbx_seq_one_letter_code
_entity_poly.pdbx_strand_id
1 'polypeptide(L)'
;MTNYRKKLIEVNIPLQAINVESAKDASLTHGHPSTLHRYWARRPLAACRAVIFASMVDDPSECKDEFPTESDQEAERNRLHKIIKRLVIWQNSNNEALLAAARREIAISVARNNGEDPIVCREQFKKDPDAVLKYLHDHCPAVYDPFCGGGSIPLEAQRLGLRARASDLNPLPVLLNKAMIELPPKFHNQKPINPDADPMGMFTGTGRSRTRAPWRGTAGLAADIRYYGAWMREEAHRRIGHLYPKAQLSDGTSATVVAWLWARTIPCSNPACGLQMPLMRTFQISKKKGNEHWVKPVVDRKSNTISWVVQNHSEGVPNPTVSRTGAYCCGCGTAVKLDYVREQARAGKMGETLIAIVTEGKPKMFVSPTDAHIQVALSARPPWRPRQIIQENPKVSGLIYGMTHWHQMFTERQLTALTTFSDLLSEVRESIIRDQGDNVYADAVCTYLSLAIGRTAETGCKAAWWENSATFIAPAFTRQALQM
;
A
#
# COMPACT_ATOMS: atom_id res chain seq x y z
N MET A 1 13.54 -41.21 22.84
CA MET A 1 12.77 -39.96 23.00
C MET A 1 13.71 -38.83 22.62
N THR A 2 13.41 -38.06 21.59
CA THR A 2 14.17 -36.83 21.30
C THR A 2 14.02 -35.92 22.51
N ASN A 3 15.12 -35.63 23.22
CA ASN A 3 15.10 -34.72 24.36
C ASN A 3 14.77 -33.32 23.82
N TYR A 4 13.50 -32.94 23.98
CA TYR A 4 13.02 -31.62 23.66
C TYR A 4 13.75 -30.58 24.51
N ARG A 5 14.38 -29.60 23.86
CA ARG A 5 14.97 -28.43 24.53
C ARG A 5 13.98 -27.27 24.42
N LYS A 6 13.56 -26.73 25.57
CA LYS A 6 12.81 -25.48 25.65
C LYS A 6 13.52 -24.38 24.86
N LYS A 7 12.73 -23.56 24.20
CA LYS A 7 13.18 -22.40 23.43
C LYS A 7 13.03 -21.13 24.26
N LEU A 8 13.74 -20.07 23.89
CA LEU A 8 13.65 -18.77 24.57
C LEU A 8 12.21 -18.27 24.70
N ILE A 9 11.38 -18.51 23.68
CA ILE A 9 9.97 -18.08 23.65
C ILE A 9 9.12 -18.72 24.76
N GLU A 10 9.50 -19.89 25.25
CA GLU A 10 8.78 -20.62 26.32
C GLU A 10 9.17 -20.17 27.72
N VAL A 11 10.29 -19.46 27.85
CA VAL A 11 10.86 -19.08 29.15
C VAL A 11 10.81 -17.57 29.32
N ASN A 12 11.59 -16.82 28.54
CA ASN A 12 11.66 -15.38 28.66
C ASN A 12 12.24 -14.69 27.42
N ILE A 13 11.55 -13.65 26.95
CA ILE A 13 11.99 -12.73 25.89
C ILE A 13 11.76 -11.28 26.33
N PRO A 14 12.50 -10.29 25.78
CA PRO A 14 12.40 -8.89 26.19
C PRO A 14 11.12 -8.20 25.64
N LEU A 15 9.95 -8.59 26.16
CA LEU A 15 8.62 -8.16 25.71
C LEU A 15 8.46 -6.64 25.63
N GLN A 16 8.98 -5.89 26.61
CA GLN A 16 8.88 -4.43 26.61
C GLN A 16 9.56 -3.81 25.38
N ALA A 17 10.75 -4.27 25.01
CA ALA A 17 11.46 -3.78 23.83
C ALA A 17 10.74 -4.16 22.54
N ILE A 18 10.20 -5.39 22.48
CA ILE A 18 9.41 -5.86 21.34
C ILE A 18 8.15 -4.99 21.15
N ASN A 19 7.43 -4.69 22.24
CA ASN A 19 6.20 -3.90 22.21
C ASN A 19 6.46 -2.45 21.77
N VAL A 20 7.53 -1.83 22.27
CA VAL A 20 7.91 -0.47 21.90
C VAL A 20 8.20 -0.34 20.40
N GLU A 21 8.96 -1.28 19.82
CA GLU A 21 9.24 -1.24 18.38
C GLU A 21 8.03 -1.67 17.54
N SER A 22 7.23 -2.63 18.01
CA SER A 22 6.02 -3.07 17.32
C SER A 22 4.97 -1.94 17.19
N ALA A 23 4.87 -1.06 18.18
CA ALA A 23 3.98 0.10 18.13
C ALA A 23 4.37 1.11 17.04
N LYS A 24 5.65 1.13 16.62
CA LYS A 24 6.16 2.03 15.57
C LYS A 24 5.89 1.50 14.16
N ASP A 25 5.51 0.23 13.99
CA ASP A 25 5.36 -0.44 12.69
C ASP A 25 4.36 0.28 11.76
N ALA A 26 3.30 0.86 12.33
CA ALA A 26 2.27 1.59 11.58
C ALA A 26 2.77 2.90 10.95
N SER A 27 3.83 3.51 11.49
CA SER A 27 4.39 4.78 10.98
C SER A 27 5.56 4.60 10.01
N LEU A 28 5.96 3.35 9.74
CA LEU A 28 7.04 3.04 8.80
C LEU A 28 6.57 3.21 7.35
N THR A 29 7.20 4.14 6.62
CA THR A 29 6.81 4.52 5.26
C THR A 29 7.86 4.27 4.18
N HIS A 30 9.09 3.88 4.56
CA HIS A 30 10.16 3.61 3.61
C HIS A 30 10.63 2.15 3.71
N GLY A 31 10.71 1.44 2.58
CA GLY A 31 11.15 0.04 2.50
C GLY A 31 10.23 -0.97 3.21
N HIS A 32 9.08 -0.50 3.73
CA HIS A 32 8.16 -1.33 4.49
C HIS A 32 7.16 -2.06 3.56
N PRO A 33 6.90 -3.37 3.73
CA PRO A 33 5.95 -4.16 2.92
C PRO A 33 4.58 -3.52 2.60
N SER A 34 3.98 -2.75 3.53
CA SER A 34 2.70 -2.02 3.27
C SER A 34 2.76 -1.09 2.07
N THR A 35 3.94 -0.59 1.75
CA THR A 35 4.09 0.38 0.67
C THR A 35 4.12 -0.27 -0.69
N LEU A 36 4.16 -1.61 -0.77
CA LEU A 36 3.99 -2.35 -2.02
C LEU A 36 2.50 -2.47 -2.39
N HIS A 37 1.66 -2.94 -1.46
CA HIS A 37 0.20 -2.97 -1.53
C HIS A 37 -0.36 -3.13 -0.10
N ARG A 38 -1.55 -2.59 0.15
CA ARG A 38 -2.19 -2.76 1.47
C ARG A 38 -2.85 -4.13 1.57
N TYR A 39 -2.62 -4.83 2.66
CA TYR A 39 -3.44 -5.95 3.13
C TYR A 39 -3.64 -5.81 4.64
N TRP A 40 -4.86 -6.00 5.13
CA TRP A 40 -5.26 -5.63 6.49
C TRP A 40 -4.77 -6.58 7.58
N ALA A 41 -4.43 -7.84 7.24
CA ALA A 41 -3.95 -8.83 8.19
C ALA A 41 -2.42 -8.84 8.21
N ARG A 42 -1.81 -7.80 8.79
CA ARG A 42 -0.36 -7.70 8.92
C ARG A 42 0.05 -7.67 10.39
N ARG A 43 1.05 -8.50 10.73
CA ARG A 43 1.68 -8.52 12.06
C ARG A 43 2.89 -7.57 12.08
N PRO A 44 3.20 -6.91 13.20
CA PRO A 44 4.40 -6.07 13.31
C PRO A 44 5.68 -6.85 12.99
N LEU A 45 6.54 -6.31 12.14
CA LEU A 45 7.77 -7.00 11.72
C LEU A 45 8.73 -7.23 12.89
N ALA A 46 8.79 -6.27 13.82
CA ALA A 46 9.57 -6.39 15.06
C ALA A 46 9.15 -7.63 15.87
N ALA A 47 7.85 -7.81 16.10
CA ALA A 47 7.32 -8.98 16.80
C ALA A 47 7.61 -10.28 16.04
N CYS A 48 7.35 -10.32 14.73
CA CYS A 48 7.61 -11.51 13.90
C CYS A 48 9.09 -11.93 13.98
N ARG A 49 10.03 -10.99 13.80
CA ARG A 49 11.47 -11.27 13.85
C ARG A 49 11.90 -11.80 15.21
N ALA A 50 11.43 -11.17 16.29
CA ALA A 50 11.77 -11.59 17.66
C ALA A 50 11.21 -12.97 17.99
N VAL A 51 9.94 -13.23 17.66
CA VAL A 51 9.27 -14.51 17.92
C VAL A 51 9.93 -15.63 17.12
N ILE A 52 10.20 -15.43 15.82
CA ILE A 52 10.89 -16.44 15.00
C ILE A 52 12.26 -16.76 15.59
N PHE A 53 13.08 -15.75 15.91
CA PHE A 53 14.38 -15.98 16.54
C PHE A 53 14.24 -16.76 17.86
N ALA A 54 13.33 -16.34 18.75
CA ALA A 54 13.13 -16.95 20.05
C ALA A 54 12.52 -18.36 20.00
N SER A 55 11.79 -18.70 18.93
CA SER A 55 11.27 -20.06 18.69
C SER A 55 12.34 -21.03 18.19
N MET A 56 13.43 -20.52 17.62
CA MET A 56 14.48 -21.37 17.03
C MET A 56 15.67 -21.56 17.98
N VAL A 57 15.95 -20.56 18.83
CA VAL A 57 17.08 -20.58 19.77
C VAL A 57 16.73 -21.31 21.06
N ASP A 58 17.57 -22.28 21.44
CA ASP A 58 17.44 -23.02 22.68
C ASP A 58 17.59 -22.11 23.90
N ASP A 59 16.83 -22.42 24.94
CA ASP A 59 16.99 -21.80 26.23
C ASP A 59 18.29 -22.27 26.92
N PRO A 60 19.10 -21.36 27.50
CA PRO A 60 20.32 -21.76 28.20
C PRO A 60 20.09 -22.75 29.35
N SER A 61 18.90 -22.76 29.98
CA SER A 61 18.57 -23.70 31.06
C SER A 61 18.54 -25.17 30.64
N GLU A 62 18.39 -25.42 29.34
CA GLU A 62 18.44 -26.77 28.77
C GLU A 62 19.87 -27.12 28.31
N CYS A 63 20.78 -26.15 28.18
CA CYS A 63 22.14 -26.34 27.67
C CYS A 63 23.17 -26.45 28.81
N LYS A 64 22.91 -27.34 29.79
CA LYS A 64 23.67 -27.44 31.06
C LYS A 64 25.16 -27.75 30.90
N ASP A 65 25.54 -28.43 29.81
CA ASP A 65 26.95 -28.73 29.53
C ASP A 65 27.76 -27.46 29.22
N GLU A 66 27.09 -26.42 28.72
CA GLU A 66 27.70 -25.13 28.38
C GLU A 66 27.41 -24.05 29.44
N PHE A 67 26.25 -24.13 30.09
CA PHE A 67 25.77 -23.18 31.10
C PHE A 67 25.35 -23.94 32.37
N PRO A 68 26.32 -24.41 33.17
CA PRO A 68 26.07 -25.33 34.28
C PRO A 68 25.34 -24.68 35.46
N THR A 69 25.49 -23.37 35.67
CA THR A 69 24.87 -22.64 36.79
C THR A 69 23.72 -21.75 36.33
N GLU A 70 22.78 -21.45 37.23
CA GLU A 70 21.70 -20.48 36.97
C GLU A 70 22.25 -19.10 36.58
N SER A 71 23.38 -18.70 37.17
CA SER A 71 24.07 -17.45 36.82
C SER A 71 24.58 -17.46 35.38
N ASP A 72 25.15 -18.58 34.90
CA ASP A 72 25.62 -18.72 33.51
C ASP A 72 24.44 -18.70 32.53
N GLN A 73 23.35 -19.37 32.89
CA GLN A 73 22.12 -19.42 32.09
C GLN A 73 21.49 -18.03 31.97
N GLU A 74 21.44 -17.26 33.07
CA GLU A 74 20.91 -15.90 33.08
C GLU A 74 21.83 -14.93 32.32
N ALA A 75 23.15 -15.06 32.44
CA ALA A 75 24.11 -14.26 31.69
C ALA A 75 23.96 -14.49 30.17
N GLU A 76 23.83 -15.75 29.75
CA GLU A 76 23.63 -16.09 28.35
C GLU A 76 22.26 -15.64 27.82
N ARG A 77 21.20 -15.84 28.61
CA ARG A 77 19.86 -15.32 28.28
C ARG A 77 19.90 -13.82 28.06
N ASN A 78 20.58 -13.07 28.93
CA ASN A 78 20.75 -11.63 28.80
C ASN A 78 21.54 -11.26 27.53
N ARG A 79 22.53 -12.07 27.10
CA ARG A 79 23.22 -11.90 25.82
C ARG A 79 22.27 -12.10 24.64
N LEU A 80 21.48 -13.17 24.64
CA LEU A 80 20.48 -13.46 23.60
C LEU A 80 19.39 -12.37 23.54
N HIS A 81 18.97 -11.84 24.69
CA HIS A 81 18.04 -10.69 24.76
C HIS A 81 18.64 -9.43 24.14
N LYS A 82 19.94 -9.18 24.30
CA LYS A 82 20.61 -8.04 23.63
C LYS A 82 20.54 -8.18 22.10
N ILE A 83 20.63 -9.40 21.56
CA ILE A 83 20.42 -9.66 20.13
C ILE A 83 18.99 -9.32 19.73
N ILE A 84 17.98 -9.84 20.46
CA ILE A 84 16.55 -9.54 20.18
C ILE A 84 16.27 -8.04 20.22
N LYS A 85 16.74 -7.33 21.27
CA LYS A 85 16.58 -5.88 21.42
C LYS A 85 17.14 -5.09 20.24
N ARG A 86 18.23 -5.57 19.62
CA ARG A 86 18.79 -4.98 18.40
C ARG A 86 18.03 -5.39 17.15
N LEU A 87 17.60 -6.64 17.06
CA LEU A 87 16.85 -7.19 15.93
C LEU A 87 15.53 -6.45 15.75
N VAL A 88 14.81 -6.11 16.82
CA VAL A 88 13.47 -5.48 16.72
C VAL A 88 13.49 -4.06 16.15
N ILE A 89 14.64 -3.37 16.14
CA ILE A 89 14.78 -2.01 15.64
C ILE A 89 14.74 -2.01 14.10
N TRP A 90 13.81 -1.25 13.50
CA TRP A 90 13.59 -1.24 12.04
C TRP A 90 14.84 -0.87 11.23
N GLN A 91 15.63 0.08 11.70
CA GLN A 91 16.85 0.54 11.05
C GLN A 91 17.91 -0.57 10.96
N ASN A 92 17.84 -1.57 11.84
CA ASN A 92 18.74 -2.72 11.84
C ASN A 92 18.23 -3.89 10.98
N SER A 93 17.07 -3.75 10.33
CA SER A 93 16.43 -4.86 9.59
C SER A 93 17.31 -5.41 8.46
N ASN A 94 18.19 -4.59 7.88
CA ASN A 94 19.17 -4.96 6.86
C ASN A 94 20.63 -4.98 7.38
N ASN A 95 20.84 -4.96 8.70
CA ASN A 95 22.18 -5.01 9.29
C ASN A 95 22.74 -6.43 9.21
N GLU A 96 23.54 -6.70 8.17
CA GLU A 96 24.03 -8.05 7.88
C GLU A 96 24.89 -8.64 9.00
N ALA A 97 25.71 -7.83 9.70
CA ALA A 97 26.49 -8.32 10.83
C ALA A 97 25.60 -8.80 11.99
N LEU A 98 24.48 -8.11 12.25
CA LEU A 98 23.49 -8.53 13.25
C LEU A 98 22.70 -9.76 12.78
N LEU A 99 22.28 -9.80 11.52
CA LEU A 99 21.56 -10.96 10.96
C LEU A 99 22.44 -12.20 10.96
N ALA A 100 23.71 -12.08 10.59
CA ALA A 100 24.69 -13.17 10.66
C ALA A 100 24.88 -13.67 12.10
N ALA A 101 24.93 -12.76 13.09
CA ALA A 101 24.98 -13.16 14.50
C ALA A 101 23.72 -13.94 14.91
N ALA A 102 22.53 -13.46 14.54
CA ALA A 102 21.28 -14.15 14.84
C ALA A 102 21.19 -15.53 14.17
N ARG A 103 21.56 -15.63 12.88
CA ARG A 103 21.61 -16.89 12.12
C ARG A 103 22.55 -17.91 12.76
N ARG A 104 23.71 -17.47 13.27
CA ARG A 104 24.64 -18.35 14.01
C ARG A 104 24.01 -18.94 15.26
N GLU A 105 23.35 -18.13 16.09
CA GLU A 105 22.68 -18.66 17.31
C GLU A 105 21.60 -19.69 16.97
N ILE A 106 20.85 -19.46 15.88
CA ILE A 106 19.88 -20.43 15.39
C ILE A 106 20.59 -21.70 14.94
N ALA A 107 21.66 -21.60 14.15
CA ALA A 107 22.41 -22.75 13.65
C ALA A 107 23.01 -23.59 14.79
N ILE A 108 23.56 -22.96 15.83
CA ILE A 108 24.07 -23.66 17.02
C ILE A 108 22.94 -24.40 17.75
N SER A 109 21.77 -23.79 17.88
CA SER A 109 20.62 -24.46 18.49
C SER A 109 20.14 -25.65 17.65
N VAL A 110 20.17 -25.54 16.33
CA VAL A 110 19.86 -26.67 15.43
C VAL A 110 20.89 -27.79 15.60
N ALA A 111 22.19 -27.45 15.60
CA ALA A 111 23.29 -28.41 15.78
C ALA A 111 23.16 -29.21 17.08
N ARG A 112 22.87 -28.53 18.21
CA ARG A 112 22.61 -29.20 19.49
C ARG A 112 21.48 -30.21 19.41
N ASN A 113 20.38 -29.84 18.76
CA ASN A 113 19.21 -30.70 18.62
C ASN A 113 19.46 -31.88 17.68
N ASN A 114 20.44 -31.78 16.78
CA ASN A 114 20.92 -32.87 15.93
C ASN A 114 22.00 -33.75 16.58
N GLY A 115 22.45 -33.41 17.80
CA GLY A 115 23.52 -34.14 18.50
C GLY A 115 24.94 -33.79 18.04
N GLU A 116 25.11 -32.66 17.34
CA GLU A 116 26.41 -32.14 16.94
C GLU A 116 27.06 -31.32 18.07
N ASP A 117 28.39 -31.28 18.12
CA ASP A 117 29.13 -30.53 19.15
C ASP A 117 29.03 -29.01 18.89
N PRO A 118 28.36 -28.24 19.78
CA PRO A 118 28.18 -26.81 19.61
C PRO A 118 29.48 -26.01 19.64
N ILE A 119 30.55 -26.49 20.30
CA ILE A 119 31.86 -25.82 20.33
C ILE A 119 32.50 -25.89 18.94
N VAL A 120 32.48 -27.08 18.33
CA VAL A 120 33.01 -27.28 16.97
C VAL A 120 32.21 -26.46 15.96
N CYS A 121 30.87 -26.50 16.04
CA CYS A 121 30.02 -25.72 15.15
C CYS A 121 30.24 -24.20 15.31
N ARG A 122 30.47 -23.69 16.53
CA ARG A 122 30.77 -22.26 16.74
C ARG A 122 32.03 -21.82 16.02
N GLU A 123 33.10 -22.60 16.13
CA GLU A 123 34.37 -22.28 15.46
C GLU A 123 34.26 -22.37 13.93
N GLN A 124 33.49 -23.32 13.42
CA GLN A 124 33.19 -23.44 12.00
C GLN A 124 32.39 -22.23 11.48
N PHE A 125 31.30 -21.89 12.15
CA PHE A 125 30.38 -20.81 11.74
C PHE A 125 30.94 -19.40 11.95
N LYS A 126 31.96 -19.24 12.78
CA LYS A 126 32.63 -17.94 13.00
C LYS A 126 33.35 -17.43 11.75
N LYS A 127 33.85 -18.35 10.91
CA LYS A 127 34.72 -18.04 9.77
C LYS A 127 33.96 -17.75 8.48
N ASP A 128 32.74 -18.24 8.35
CA ASP A 128 31.99 -18.22 7.08
C ASP A 128 30.46 -18.06 7.29
N PRO A 129 29.90 -16.87 7.03
CA PRO A 129 28.45 -16.64 7.05
C PRO A 129 27.65 -17.47 6.05
N ASP A 130 28.23 -17.83 4.90
CA ASP A 130 27.54 -18.62 3.87
C ASP A 130 27.43 -20.08 4.30
N ALA A 131 28.43 -20.62 5.01
CA ALA A 131 28.34 -21.92 5.64
C ALA A 131 27.17 -22.00 6.65
N VAL A 132 26.90 -20.92 7.38
CA VAL A 132 25.74 -20.85 8.30
C VAL A 132 24.43 -20.92 7.53
N LEU A 133 24.30 -20.15 6.44
CA LEU A 133 23.10 -20.16 5.61
C LEU A 133 22.87 -21.53 4.97
N LYS A 134 23.92 -22.17 4.47
CA LYS A 134 23.86 -23.53 3.94
C LYS A 134 23.43 -24.53 5.01
N TYR A 135 24.04 -24.45 6.20
CA TYR A 135 23.70 -25.34 7.30
C TYR A 135 22.22 -25.19 7.72
N LEU A 136 21.74 -23.95 7.85
CA LEU A 136 20.32 -23.67 8.14
C LEU A 136 19.39 -24.19 7.05
N HIS A 137 19.75 -24.02 5.77
CA HIS A 137 18.96 -24.54 4.67
C HIS A 137 18.78 -26.06 4.76
N ASP A 138 19.86 -26.78 5.05
CA ASP A 138 19.92 -28.24 5.01
C ASP A 138 19.33 -28.90 6.27
N HIS A 139 19.53 -28.30 7.45
CA HIS A 139 19.22 -28.94 8.74
C HIS A 139 18.06 -28.27 9.49
N CYS A 140 17.75 -27.01 9.22
CA CYS A 140 16.74 -26.27 9.98
C CYS A 140 15.32 -26.56 9.44
N PRO A 141 14.31 -26.78 10.31
CA PRO A 141 12.93 -26.92 9.87
C PRO A 141 12.42 -25.62 9.23
N ALA A 142 11.53 -25.75 8.26
CA ALA A 142 10.93 -24.59 7.59
C ALA A 142 9.89 -23.91 8.49
N VAL A 143 9.86 -22.58 8.46
CA VAL A 143 8.78 -21.79 9.08
C VAL A 143 7.56 -21.86 8.16
N TYR A 144 6.42 -22.33 8.68
CA TYR A 144 5.18 -22.39 7.94
C TYR A 144 4.14 -21.42 8.50
N ASP A 145 3.63 -20.53 7.65
CA ASP A 145 2.54 -19.61 7.97
C ASP A 145 1.32 -19.91 7.08
N PRO A 146 0.33 -20.70 7.56
CA PRO A 146 -0.81 -21.10 6.76
C PRO A 146 -1.82 -19.96 6.48
N PHE A 147 -1.67 -18.82 7.16
CA PHE A 147 -2.55 -17.64 7.06
C PHE A 147 -1.71 -16.37 6.94
N CYS A 148 -0.84 -16.35 5.93
CA CYS A 148 0.27 -15.40 5.88
C CYS A 148 -0.15 -13.94 5.74
N GLY A 149 -1.33 -13.68 5.20
CA GLY A 149 -1.84 -12.33 4.99
C GLY A 149 -0.78 -11.43 4.35
N GLY A 150 -0.44 -10.33 5.04
CA GLY A 150 0.55 -9.36 4.57
C GLY A 150 2.00 -9.85 4.52
N GLY A 151 2.29 -11.11 4.85
CA GLY A 151 3.59 -11.76 4.64
C GLY A 151 4.69 -11.44 5.64
N SER A 152 4.36 -10.89 6.82
CA SER A 152 5.34 -10.49 7.84
C SER A 152 6.20 -11.66 8.34
N ILE A 153 5.58 -12.79 8.69
CA ILE A 153 6.29 -13.98 9.22
C ILE A 153 7.24 -14.57 8.18
N PRO A 154 6.81 -14.92 6.94
CA PRO A 154 7.70 -15.53 5.98
C PRO A 154 8.82 -14.58 5.52
N LEU A 155 8.56 -13.26 5.47
CA LEU A 155 9.60 -12.26 5.18
C LEU A 155 10.69 -12.23 6.25
N GLU A 156 10.30 -12.19 7.52
CA GLU A 156 11.27 -12.16 8.63
C GLU A 156 12.00 -13.50 8.81
N ALA A 157 11.34 -14.63 8.50
CA ALA A 157 11.98 -15.93 8.42
C ALA A 157 13.10 -15.94 7.36
N GLN A 158 12.82 -15.42 6.16
CA GLN A 158 13.83 -15.31 5.09
C GLN A 158 15.00 -14.41 5.51
N ARG A 159 14.75 -13.27 6.18
CA ARG A 159 15.83 -12.40 6.72
C ARG A 159 16.72 -13.15 7.72
N LEU A 160 16.14 -14.05 8.50
CA LEU A 160 16.86 -14.92 9.46
C LEU A 160 17.47 -16.18 8.80
N GLY A 161 17.51 -16.26 7.47
CA GLY A 161 18.13 -17.38 6.74
C GLY A 161 17.33 -18.68 6.77
N LEU A 162 16.05 -18.63 7.17
CA LEU A 162 15.19 -19.80 7.30
C LEU A 162 14.39 -20.04 6.03
N ARG A 163 14.15 -21.32 5.70
CA ARG A 163 13.17 -21.69 4.69
C ARG A 163 11.78 -21.29 5.17
N ALA A 164 11.05 -20.52 4.36
CA ALA A 164 9.70 -20.07 4.68
C ALA A 164 8.70 -20.68 3.69
N ARG A 165 7.58 -21.19 4.21
CA ARG A 165 6.42 -21.64 3.44
C ARG A 165 5.22 -20.82 3.92
N ALA A 166 4.42 -20.33 2.98
CA ALA A 166 3.29 -19.46 3.29
C ALA A 166 2.10 -19.81 2.41
N SER A 167 0.89 -19.76 2.98
CA SER A 167 -0.35 -19.89 2.23
C SER A 167 -1.39 -18.89 2.72
N ASP A 168 -2.36 -18.59 1.86
CA ASP A 168 -3.56 -17.85 2.21
C ASP A 168 -4.67 -18.30 1.25
N LEU A 169 -5.92 -18.23 1.70
CA LEU A 169 -7.07 -18.52 0.83
C LEU A 169 -7.26 -17.40 -0.20
N ASN A 170 -6.92 -16.17 0.17
CA ASN A 170 -7.05 -15.02 -0.72
C ASN A 170 -5.84 -14.94 -1.67
N PRO A 171 -6.04 -14.87 -2.99
CA PRO A 171 -4.94 -14.82 -3.96
C PRO A 171 -4.09 -13.54 -3.85
N LEU A 172 -4.63 -12.43 -3.32
CA LEU A 172 -3.88 -11.18 -3.18
C LEU A 172 -2.71 -11.32 -2.19
N PRO A 173 -2.91 -11.75 -0.93
CA PRO A 173 -1.83 -12.16 -0.03
C PRO A 173 -0.78 -13.07 -0.66
N VAL A 174 -1.21 -14.10 -1.38
CA VAL A 174 -0.29 -15.04 -2.05
C VAL A 174 0.60 -14.28 -3.04
N LEU A 175 0.01 -13.41 -3.87
CA LEU A 175 0.76 -12.59 -4.81
C LEU A 175 1.73 -11.62 -4.12
N LEU A 176 1.31 -10.99 -3.01
CA LEU A 176 2.19 -10.12 -2.22
C LEU A 176 3.39 -10.87 -1.65
N ASN A 177 3.15 -12.06 -1.10
CA ASN A 177 4.22 -12.90 -0.55
C ASN A 177 5.18 -13.34 -1.66
N LYS A 178 4.68 -13.71 -2.84
CA LYS A 178 5.52 -13.98 -4.02
C LYS A 178 6.39 -12.77 -4.40
N ALA A 179 5.79 -11.59 -4.50
CA ALA A 179 6.49 -10.36 -4.86
C ALA A 179 7.53 -9.91 -3.81
N MET A 180 7.36 -10.26 -2.53
CA MET A 180 8.31 -9.89 -1.49
C MET A 180 9.42 -10.91 -1.25
N ILE A 181 9.12 -12.20 -1.43
CA ILE A 181 9.95 -13.30 -0.90
C ILE A 181 10.46 -14.20 -2.01
N GLU A 182 9.61 -14.52 -3.01
CA GLU A 182 9.92 -15.54 -4.01
C GLU A 182 10.56 -14.94 -5.29
N LEU A 183 10.03 -13.82 -5.77
CA LEU A 183 10.51 -13.19 -7.01
C LEU A 183 11.88 -12.51 -6.86
N PRO A 184 12.15 -11.69 -5.82
CA PRO A 184 13.42 -10.95 -5.77
C PRO A 184 14.69 -11.82 -5.76
N PRO A 185 14.75 -12.95 -5.03
CA PRO A 185 15.94 -13.82 -5.05
C PRO A 185 16.23 -14.46 -6.41
N LYS A 186 15.20 -14.73 -7.23
CA LYS A 186 15.38 -15.35 -8.57
C LYS A 186 16.22 -14.48 -9.51
N PHE A 187 16.19 -13.17 -9.31
CA PHE A 187 16.85 -12.18 -10.17
C PHE A 187 17.95 -11.42 -9.41
N HIS A 188 18.47 -12.02 -8.34
CA HIS A 188 19.51 -11.41 -7.53
C HIS A 188 20.79 -11.20 -8.33
N ASN A 189 21.36 -9.99 -8.26
CA ASN A 189 22.53 -9.53 -9.04
C ASN A 189 22.35 -9.60 -10.56
N GLN A 190 21.15 -9.82 -11.07
CA GLN A 190 20.86 -9.72 -12.49
C GLN A 190 20.90 -8.24 -12.91
N LYS A 191 21.56 -7.95 -14.03
CA LYS A 191 21.53 -6.63 -14.66
C LYS A 191 20.14 -6.35 -15.24
N PRO A 192 19.68 -5.09 -15.26
CA PRO A 192 18.44 -4.77 -15.96
C PRO A 192 18.55 -5.11 -17.45
N ILE A 193 17.41 -5.45 -18.05
CA ILE A 193 17.31 -5.76 -19.49
C ILE A 193 16.89 -4.53 -20.31
N ASN A 194 16.34 -3.49 -19.68
CA ASN A 194 15.88 -2.33 -20.42
C ASN A 194 17.02 -1.68 -21.23
N PRO A 195 16.74 -1.23 -22.46
CA PRO A 195 17.76 -0.73 -23.38
C PRO A 195 18.44 0.55 -22.91
N ASP A 196 17.83 1.30 -22.00
CA ASP A 196 18.35 2.57 -21.49
C ASP A 196 19.27 2.40 -20.28
N ALA A 197 19.48 1.16 -19.81
CA ALA A 197 20.30 0.90 -18.65
C ALA A 197 21.79 1.09 -18.94
N ASP A 198 22.49 1.83 -18.08
CA ASP A 198 23.95 1.96 -18.17
C ASP A 198 24.60 0.58 -17.93
N PRO A 199 25.34 0.03 -18.92
CA PRO A 199 25.95 -1.29 -18.82
C PRO A 199 27.03 -1.36 -17.73
N MET A 200 27.57 -0.21 -17.33
CA MET A 200 28.59 -0.07 -16.29
C MET A 200 28.02 0.05 -14.87
N GLY A 201 26.70 0.21 -14.70
CA GLY A 201 26.05 0.25 -13.38
C GLY A 201 25.07 1.40 -13.20
N MET A 202 24.40 1.42 -12.05
CA MET A 202 23.47 2.50 -11.68
C MET A 202 24.22 3.71 -11.13
N PHE A 203 23.60 4.88 -11.20
CA PHE A 203 24.08 6.05 -10.47
C PHE A 203 23.39 6.16 -9.10
N THR A 204 24.19 6.36 -8.06
CA THR A 204 23.72 6.63 -6.69
C THR A 204 24.12 8.03 -6.26
N GLY A 205 23.35 8.67 -5.39
CA GLY A 205 23.60 10.06 -4.95
C GLY A 205 23.05 11.11 -5.92
N THR A 206 23.25 12.39 -5.61
CA THR A 206 22.69 13.53 -6.36
C THR A 206 23.72 14.65 -6.53
N GLY A 207 23.73 15.32 -7.66
CA GLY A 207 24.67 16.43 -7.91
C GLY A 207 26.13 15.97 -7.84
N ARG A 208 26.97 16.67 -7.07
CA ARG A 208 28.41 16.37 -6.94
C ARG A 208 28.72 15.04 -6.22
N SER A 209 27.77 14.44 -5.52
CA SER A 209 27.94 13.12 -4.86
C SER A 209 27.49 11.95 -5.74
N ARG A 210 27.17 12.20 -7.02
CA ARG A 210 26.73 11.17 -7.96
C ARG A 210 27.90 10.24 -8.27
N THR A 211 27.81 9.00 -7.80
CA THR A 211 28.80 7.95 -8.03
C THR A 211 28.18 6.79 -8.79
N ARG A 212 29.01 6.09 -9.57
CA ARG A 212 28.59 4.87 -10.26
C ARG A 212 28.73 3.68 -9.32
N ALA A 213 27.68 2.86 -9.25
CA ALA A 213 27.64 1.65 -8.46
C ALA A 213 27.20 0.47 -9.35
N PRO A 214 27.80 -0.72 -9.20
CA PRO A 214 27.39 -1.89 -9.97
C PRO A 214 25.93 -2.28 -9.65
N TRP A 215 25.26 -2.92 -10.61
CA TRP A 215 23.98 -3.58 -10.38
C TRP A 215 24.16 -4.69 -9.35
N ARG A 216 23.63 -4.50 -8.14
CA ARG A 216 23.72 -5.45 -7.02
C ARG A 216 22.36 -5.69 -6.39
N GLY A 217 22.20 -6.86 -5.79
CA GLY A 217 20.95 -7.28 -5.16
C GLY A 217 19.81 -7.25 -6.16
N THR A 218 18.73 -6.57 -5.82
CA THR A 218 17.51 -6.48 -6.64
C THR A 218 17.44 -5.22 -7.49
N ALA A 219 18.55 -4.48 -7.62
CA ALA A 219 18.55 -3.18 -8.26
C ALA A 219 18.26 -3.22 -9.77
N GLY A 220 18.67 -4.29 -10.48
CA GLY A 220 18.34 -4.47 -11.89
C GLY A 220 16.83 -4.63 -12.11
N LEU A 221 16.21 -5.56 -11.39
CA LEU A 221 14.75 -5.73 -11.38
C LEU A 221 14.02 -4.43 -11.03
N ALA A 222 14.48 -3.70 -10.01
CA ALA A 222 13.88 -2.43 -9.63
C ALA A 222 14.06 -1.33 -10.70
N ALA A 223 15.12 -1.39 -11.51
CA ALA A 223 15.30 -0.46 -12.63
C ALA A 223 14.33 -0.78 -13.77
N ASP A 224 14.17 -2.05 -14.13
CA ASP A 224 13.21 -2.46 -15.16
C ASP A 224 11.76 -2.18 -14.77
N ILE A 225 11.36 -2.42 -13.52
CA ILE A 225 10.02 -2.05 -13.03
C ILE A 225 9.76 -0.53 -13.22
N ARG A 226 10.77 0.31 -12.97
CA ARG A 226 10.64 1.77 -13.18
C ARG A 226 10.61 2.12 -14.66
N TYR A 227 11.44 1.48 -15.48
CA TYR A 227 11.53 1.71 -16.91
C TYR A 227 10.21 1.36 -17.61
N TYR A 228 9.77 0.11 -17.50
CA TYR A 228 8.53 -0.36 -18.13
C TYR A 228 7.29 0.31 -17.51
N GLY A 229 7.33 0.62 -16.21
CA GLY A 229 6.29 1.43 -15.58
C GLY A 229 6.20 2.86 -16.12
N ALA A 230 7.34 3.50 -16.42
CA ALA A 230 7.37 4.81 -17.05
C ALA A 230 6.86 4.74 -18.50
N TRP A 231 7.30 3.75 -19.27
CA TRP A 231 6.77 3.49 -20.60
C TRP A 231 5.25 3.31 -20.59
N MET A 232 4.73 2.46 -19.69
CA MET A 232 3.29 2.21 -19.53
C MET A 232 2.53 3.50 -19.18
N ARG A 233 3.12 4.39 -18.36
CA ARG A 233 2.53 5.68 -18.02
C ARG A 233 2.44 6.60 -19.25
N GLU A 234 3.50 6.72 -20.03
CA GLU A 234 3.51 7.56 -21.23
C GLU A 234 2.52 7.03 -22.27
N GLU A 235 2.47 5.72 -22.46
CA GLU A 235 1.54 5.10 -23.39
C GLU A 235 0.08 5.24 -22.94
N ALA A 236 -0.19 5.11 -21.63
CA ALA A 236 -1.50 5.45 -21.08
C ALA A 236 -1.84 6.93 -21.31
N HIS A 237 -0.88 7.85 -21.09
CA HIS A 237 -1.09 9.27 -21.36
C HIS A 237 -1.39 9.54 -22.84
N ARG A 238 -0.73 8.83 -23.77
CA ARG A 238 -1.03 8.92 -25.20
C ARG A 238 -2.47 8.47 -25.51
N ARG A 239 -2.95 7.38 -24.90
CA ARG A 239 -4.29 6.82 -25.14
C ARG A 239 -5.41 7.65 -24.52
N ILE A 240 -5.24 8.05 -23.26
CA ILE A 240 -6.32 8.61 -22.43
C ILE A 240 -5.99 9.97 -21.83
N GLY A 241 -4.83 10.57 -22.12
CA GLY A 241 -4.42 11.87 -21.57
C GLY A 241 -5.33 13.01 -21.94
N HIS A 242 -6.03 12.92 -23.08
CA HIS A 242 -7.08 13.86 -23.48
C HIS A 242 -8.26 13.93 -22.47
N LEU A 243 -8.45 12.89 -21.65
CA LEU A 243 -9.43 12.87 -20.55
C LEU A 243 -8.95 13.61 -19.29
N TYR A 244 -7.73 14.17 -19.30
CA TYR A 244 -7.07 14.84 -18.18
C TYR A 244 -6.44 16.17 -18.62
N PRO A 245 -7.22 17.13 -19.14
CA PRO A 245 -6.70 18.42 -19.55
C PRO A 245 -6.08 19.16 -18.36
N LYS A 246 -5.07 19.98 -18.65
CA LYS A 246 -4.52 20.93 -17.66
C LYS A 246 -5.57 21.95 -17.26
N ALA A 247 -5.50 22.41 -16.02
CA ALA A 247 -6.37 23.49 -15.54
C ALA A 247 -5.64 24.83 -15.62
N GLN A 248 -6.39 25.88 -15.94
CA GLN A 248 -5.90 27.26 -15.91
C GLN A 248 -5.86 27.77 -14.46
N LEU A 249 -4.77 28.41 -14.09
CA LEU A 249 -4.56 29.04 -12.80
C LEU A 249 -4.88 30.54 -12.87
N SER A 250 -5.04 31.18 -11.71
CA SER A 250 -5.37 32.60 -11.61
C SER A 250 -4.28 33.54 -12.15
N ASP A 251 -3.03 33.06 -12.24
CA ASP A 251 -1.90 33.79 -12.81
C ASP A 251 -1.80 33.64 -14.35
N GLY A 252 -2.76 32.95 -14.97
CA GLY A 252 -2.79 32.69 -16.41
C GLY A 252 -1.93 31.51 -16.86
N THR A 253 -1.22 30.84 -15.94
CA THR A 253 -0.48 29.62 -16.26
C THR A 253 -1.39 28.38 -16.24
N SER A 254 -0.92 27.27 -16.81
CA SER A 254 -1.65 26.00 -16.79
C SER A 254 -0.89 24.94 -15.99
N ALA A 255 -1.60 24.19 -15.14
CA ALA A 255 -1.03 23.15 -14.30
C ALA A 255 -1.69 21.78 -14.51
N THR A 256 -0.95 20.70 -14.29
CA THR A 256 -1.49 19.34 -14.37
C THR A 256 -2.52 19.11 -13.28
N VAL A 257 -3.69 18.58 -13.65
CA VAL A 257 -4.73 18.19 -12.70
C VAL A 257 -4.31 16.91 -11.99
N VAL A 258 -4.34 16.93 -10.66
CA VAL A 258 -4.02 15.77 -9.81
C VAL A 258 -5.25 15.16 -9.14
N ALA A 259 -6.35 15.91 -9.02
CA ALA A 259 -7.62 15.39 -8.55
C ALA A 259 -8.80 16.22 -9.05
N TRP A 260 -9.93 15.55 -9.23
CA TRP A 260 -11.24 16.18 -9.35
C TRP A 260 -12.07 15.81 -8.14
N LEU A 261 -12.59 16.81 -7.43
CA LEU A 261 -13.41 16.62 -6.24
C LEU A 261 -14.89 16.64 -6.65
N TRP A 262 -15.62 15.60 -6.28
CA TRP A 262 -17.02 15.42 -6.63
C TRP A 262 -17.90 15.36 -5.39
N ALA A 263 -19.11 15.91 -5.51
CA ALA A 263 -20.18 15.70 -4.54
C ALA A 263 -21.28 14.84 -5.17
N ARG A 264 -21.80 13.88 -4.40
CA ARG A 264 -23.03 13.16 -4.80
C ARG A 264 -24.21 14.11 -4.66
N THR A 265 -25.21 13.96 -5.53
CA THR A 265 -26.42 14.78 -5.51
C THR A 265 -27.67 13.91 -5.51
N ILE A 266 -28.77 14.44 -4.98
CA ILE A 266 -30.10 13.82 -5.07
C ILE A 266 -31.15 14.91 -5.35
N PRO A 267 -32.32 14.58 -5.92
CA PRO A 267 -33.37 15.56 -6.13
C PRO A 267 -33.90 16.09 -4.79
N CYS A 268 -34.03 17.41 -4.69
CA CYS A 268 -34.67 18.06 -3.55
C CYS A 268 -36.13 17.59 -3.43
N SER A 269 -36.56 17.25 -2.21
CA SER A 269 -37.94 16.79 -1.95
C SER A 269 -38.98 17.91 -2.05
N ASN A 270 -38.56 19.18 -2.04
CA ASN A 270 -39.44 20.32 -2.28
C ASN A 270 -39.68 20.47 -3.79
N PRO A 271 -40.90 20.22 -4.30
CA PRO A 271 -41.19 20.27 -5.73
C PRO A 271 -40.97 21.66 -6.34
N ALA A 272 -41.17 22.73 -5.57
CA ALA A 272 -40.93 24.09 -6.02
C ALA A 272 -39.42 24.42 -6.14
N CYS A 273 -38.56 23.65 -5.48
CA CYS A 273 -37.11 23.83 -5.55
C CYS A 273 -36.51 23.10 -6.74
N GLY A 274 -36.78 21.80 -6.91
CA GLY A 274 -36.29 21.01 -8.03
C GLY A 274 -34.76 20.85 -8.17
N LEU A 275 -33.95 21.47 -7.30
CA LEU A 275 -32.49 21.39 -7.35
C LEU A 275 -32.00 19.95 -7.11
N GLN A 276 -30.87 19.62 -7.73
CA GLN A 276 -30.05 18.48 -7.33
C GLN A 276 -29.21 18.87 -6.11
N MET A 277 -29.68 18.54 -4.91
CA MET A 277 -29.02 18.93 -3.67
C MET A 277 -27.73 18.11 -3.43
N PRO A 278 -26.58 18.77 -3.22
CA PRO A 278 -25.31 18.10 -2.99
C PRO A 278 -25.23 17.54 -1.56
N LEU A 279 -24.61 16.37 -1.41
CA LEU A 279 -24.40 15.67 -0.14
C LEU A 279 -22.95 15.87 0.31
N MET A 280 -22.71 16.92 1.10
CA MET A 280 -21.39 17.40 1.50
C MET A 280 -21.19 17.25 3.01
N ARG A 281 -20.23 16.42 3.44
CA ARG A 281 -19.83 16.33 4.86
C ARG A 281 -18.98 17.53 5.31
N THR A 282 -18.44 18.28 4.35
CA THR A 282 -17.70 19.53 4.58
C THR A 282 -17.59 20.29 3.25
N PHE A 283 -17.59 21.62 3.31
CA PHE A 283 -17.25 22.48 2.17
C PHE A 283 -15.76 22.87 2.16
N GLN A 284 -15.03 22.57 3.24
CA GLN A 284 -13.60 22.84 3.36
C GLN A 284 -12.79 21.78 2.60
N ILE A 285 -12.06 22.20 1.57
CA ILE A 285 -11.22 21.32 0.75
C ILE A 285 -9.74 21.40 1.14
N SER A 286 -9.31 22.41 1.89
CA SER A 286 -7.97 22.46 2.51
C SER A 286 -8.03 23.14 3.87
N LYS A 287 -7.49 22.49 4.90
CA LYS A 287 -7.31 23.03 6.26
C LYS A 287 -5.85 23.40 6.57
N LYS A 288 -4.96 23.31 5.58
CA LYS A 288 -3.55 23.64 5.78
C LYS A 288 -3.40 25.13 6.05
N LYS A 289 -2.72 25.47 7.14
CA LYS A 289 -2.44 26.85 7.53
C LYS A 289 -1.71 27.59 6.40
N GLY A 290 -2.25 28.73 5.98
CA GLY A 290 -1.71 29.52 4.86
C GLY A 290 -2.03 28.96 3.47
N ASN A 291 -2.90 27.95 3.38
CA ASN A 291 -3.40 27.40 2.12
C ASN A 291 -4.85 26.89 2.31
N GLU A 292 -5.63 27.61 3.10
CA GLU A 292 -7.03 27.30 3.40
C GLU A 292 -7.90 27.51 2.16
N HIS A 293 -8.69 26.50 1.81
CA HIS A 293 -9.60 26.58 0.66
C HIS A 293 -10.93 25.91 0.97
N TRP A 294 -12.02 26.47 0.45
CA TRP A 294 -13.37 25.89 0.50
C TRP A 294 -14.13 26.15 -0.79
N VAL A 295 -15.21 25.40 -1.03
CA VAL A 295 -16.07 25.56 -2.21
C VAL A 295 -17.35 26.28 -1.85
N LYS A 296 -17.63 27.40 -2.51
CA LYS A 296 -18.87 28.16 -2.35
C LYS A 296 -19.93 27.67 -3.36
N PRO A 297 -21.09 27.18 -2.91
CA PRO A 297 -22.20 26.89 -3.80
C PRO A 297 -22.84 28.22 -4.27
N VAL A 298 -23.07 28.34 -5.57
CA VAL A 298 -23.77 29.47 -6.19
C VAL A 298 -25.02 28.94 -6.88
N VAL A 299 -26.18 29.27 -6.32
CA VAL A 299 -27.48 28.81 -6.80
C VAL A 299 -27.99 29.77 -7.87
N ASP A 300 -28.20 29.27 -9.07
CA ASP A 300 -28.92 30.00 -10.12
C ASP A 300 -30.35 29.47 -10.21
N ARG A 301 -31.33 30.32 -9.86
CA ARG A 301 -32.75 29.97 -9.90
C ARG A 301 -33.36 30.02 -11.30
N LYS A 302 -32.73 30.68 -12.27
CA LYS A 302 -33.21 30.70 -13.66
C LYS A 302 -32.95 29.36 -14.34
N SER A 303 -31.71 28.87 -14.27
CA SER A 303 -31.34 27.54 -14.77
C SER A 303 -31.68 26.41 -13.78
N ASN A 304 -32.00 26.76 -12.54
CA ASN A 304 -32.20 25.84 -11.42
C ASN A 304 -31.01 24.88 -11.23
N THR A 305 -29.80 25.45 -11.22
CA THR A 305 -28.55 24.72 -11.06
C THR A 305 -27.71 25.26 -9.90
N ILE A 306 -26.68 24.50 -9.52
CA ILE A 306 -25.67 24.92 -8.54
C ILE A 306 -24.32 24.88 -9.24
N SER A 307 -23.65 26.03 -9.28
CA SER A 307 -22.24 26.15 -9.67
C SER A 307 -21.35 26.29 -8.44
N TRP A 308 -20.04 26.12 -8.61
CA TRP A 308 -19.09 26.04 -7.50
C TRP A 308 -17.93 26.99 -7.72
N VAL A 309 -17.62 27.79 -6.69
CA VAL A 309 -16.51 28.75 -6.73
C VAL A 309 -15.55 28.44 -5.59
N VAL A 310 -14.31 28.13 -5.91
CA VAL A 310 -13.26 27.94 -4.90
C VAL A 310 -12.90 29.28 -4.27
N GLN A 311 -12.84 29.30 -2.94
CA GLN A 311 -12.38 30.41 -2.12
C GLN A 311 -11.05 30.02 -1.48
N ASN A 312 -10.14 30.99 -1.30
CA ASN A 312 -8.78 30.83 -0.79
C ASN A 312 -8.58 31.42 0.62
N HIS A 313 -9.66 31.51 1.39
CA HIS A 313 -9.68 31.95 2.79
C HIS A 313 -10.48 30.94 3.63
N SER A 314 -10.64 31.18 4.93
CA SER A 314 -11.40 30.30 5.85
C SER A 314 -12.73 30.90 6.31
N GLU A 315 -13.01 32.15 5.96
CA GLU A 315 -14.26 32.83 6.33
C GLU A 315 -15.48 32.34 5.53
N GLY A 316 -16.65 32.29 6.16
CA GLY A 316 -17.93 32.04 5.47
C GLY A 316 -18.19 30.60 5.03
N VAL A 317 -17.41 29.64 5.51
CA VAL A 317 -17.56 28.21 5.18
C VAL A 317 -18.94 27.71 5.64
N PRO A 318 -19.79 27.20 4.73
CA PRO A 318 -21.12 26.74 5.09
C PRO A 318 -21.11 25.48 5.95
N ASN A 319 -22.21 25.25 6.67
CA ASN A 319 -22.45 23.99 7.36
C ASN A 319 -22.54 22.82 6.34
N PRO A 320 -22.16 21.59 6.75
CA PRO A 320 -22.33 20.38 5.93
C PRO A 320 -23.78 20.11 5.55
N THR A 321 -24.06 19.76 4.29
CA THR A 321 -25.42 19.41 3.81
C THR A 321 -25.85 17.99 4.09
N VAL A 322 -24.97 17.13 4.63
CA VAL A 322 -25.31 15.77 5.07
C VAL A 322 -24.75 15.49 6.46
N SER A 323 -25.56 14.84 7.30
CA SER A 323 -25.23 14.43 8.66
C SER A 323 -25.52 12.93 8.87
N ARG A 324 -25.42 12.45 10.12
CA ARG A 324 -25.81 11.08 10.47
C ARG A 324 -27.31 10.83 10.45
N THR A 325 -28.14 11.88 10.46
CA THR A 325 -29.59 11.77 10.59
C THR A 325 -30.35 12.18 9.32
N GLY A 326 -29.73 12.99 8.46
CA GLY A 326 -30.38 13.47 7.24
C GLY A 326 -29.48 14.29 6.34
N ALA A 327 -30.10 14.95 5.38
CA ALA A 327 -29.48 15.92 4.50
C ALA A 327 -30.37 17.16 4.36
N TYR A 328 -29.83 18.27 3.87
CA TYR A 328 -30.63 19.45 3.51
C TYR A 328 -30.17 20.08 2.20
N CYS A 329 -31.10 20.75 1.54
CA CYS A 329 -30.83 21.48 0.31
C CYS A 329 -30.19 22.84 0.62
N CYS A 330 -28.96 23.06 0.16
CA CYS A 330 -28.28 24.35 0.33
C CYS A 330 -28.92 25.51 -0.45
N GLY A 331 -29.88 25.24 -1.35
CA GLY A 331 -30.60 26.28 -2.09
C GLY A 331 -31.90 26.75 -1.45
N CYS A 332 -32.69 25.86 -0.84
CA CYS A 332 -34.00 26.21 -0.26
C CYS A 332 -34.13 25.86 1.24
N GLY A 333 -33.12 25.24 1.85
CA GLY A 333 -33.14 24.85 3.26
C GLY A 333 -33.96 23.60 3.58
N THR A 334 -34.68 23.01 2.62
CA THR A 334 -35.50 21.81 2.85
C THR A 334 -34.65 20.65 3.35
N ALA A 335 -35.03 20.10 4.51
CA ALA A 335 -34.40 18.93 5.11
C ALA A 335 -35.08 17.62 4.68
N VAL A 336 -34.29 16.57 4.54
CA VAL A 336 -34.73 15.20 4.25
C VAL A 336 -34.07 14.20 5.20
N LYS A 337 -34.77 13.11 5.50
CA LYS A 337 -34.18 11.98 6.26
C LYS A 337 -33.23 11.18 5.35
N LEU A 338 -32.29 10.44 5.95
CA LEU A 338 -31.39 9.58 5.19
C LEU A 338 -32.11 8.48 4.39
N ASP A 339 -33.29 8.05 4.82
CA ASP A 339 -34.06 7.04 4.07
C ASP A 339 -34.53 7.58 2.72
N TYR A 340 -34.92 8.85 2.63
CA TYR A 340 -35.19 9.50 1.35
C TYR A 340 -33.94 9.52 0.45
N VAL A 341 -32.77 9.83 1.02
CA VAL A 341 -31.50 9.80 0.26
C VAL A 341 -31.25 8.42 -0.34
N ARG A 342 -31.43 7.36 0.45
CA ARG A 342 -31.23 5.96 0.04
C ARG A 342 -32.27 5.54 -1.00
N GLU A 343 -33.52 5.93 -0.81
CA GLU A 343 -34.61 5.65 -1.75
C GLU A 343 -34.33 6.30 -3.12
N GLN A 344 -33.98 7.58 -3.15
CA GLN A 344 -33.64 8.26 -4.41
C GLN A 344 -32.40 7.64 -5.07
N ALA A 345 -31.40 7.21 -4.28
CA ALA A 345 -30.23 6.50 -4.81
C ALA A 345 -30.61 5.17 -5.46
N ARG A 346 -31.40 4.33 -4.78
CA ARG A 346 -31.90 3.06 -5.31
C ARG A 346 -32.81 3.24 -6.53
N ALA A 347 -33.54 4.34 -6.59
CA ALA A 347 -34.35 4.72 -7.75
C ALA A 347 -33.52 5.27 -8.93
N GLY A 348 -32.17 5.27 -8.84
CA GLY A 348 -31.29 5.73 -9.91
C GLY A 348 -31.23 7.26 -10.05
N LYS A 349 -31.73 8.01 -9.08
CA LYS A 349 -31.79 9.49 -9.10
C LYS A 349 -30.62 10.16 -8.38
N MET A 350 -29.63 9.39 -7.92
CA MET A 350 -28.41 9.94 -7.35
C MET A 350 -27.44 10.33 -8.47
N GLY A 351 -27.09 11.61 -8.53
CA GLY A 351 -26.13 12.17 -9.48
C GLY A 351 -24.79 12.52 -8.83
N GLU A 352 -23.94 13.19 -9.59
CA GLU A 352 -22.64 13.70 -9.17
C GLU A 352 -22.41 15.10 -9.76
N THR A 353 -21.76 16.00 -9.02
CA THR A 353 -21.38 17.34 -9.50
C THR A 353 -19.92 17.61 -9.15
N LEU A 354 -19.18 18.19 -10.09
CA LEU A 354 -17.78 18.58 -9.89
C LEU A 354 -17.75 19.84 -9.04
N ILE A 355 -17.08 19.79 -7.88
CA ILE A 355 -17.06 20.91 -6.92
C ILE A 355 -15.74 21.69 -6.92
N ALA A 356 -14.63 21.03 -7.26
CA ALA A 356 -13.32 21.66 -7.35
C ALA A 356 -12.36 20.80 -8.19
N ILE A 357 -11.34 21.46 -8.73
CA ILE A 357 -10.21 20.84 -9.42
C ILE A 357 -8.96 21.11 -8.58
N VAL A 358 -8.15 20.07 -8.34
CA VAL A 358 -6.88 20.18 -7.64
C VAL A 358 -5.75 20.02 -8.64
N THR A 359 -4.78 20.93 -8.63
CA THR A 359 -3.62 20.87 -9.53
C THR A 359 -2.33 20.56 -8.76
N GLU A 360 -1.31 20.17 -9.51
CA GLU A 360 0.06 20.10 -8.99
C GLU A 360 0.54 21.49 -8.52
N GLY A 361 1.47 21.49 -7.57
CA GLY A 361 2.00 22.69 -6.93
C GLY A 361 2.60 22.37 -5.56
N LYS A 362 3.40 23.29 -5.01
CA LYS A 362 3.91 23.24 -3.64
C LYS A 362 3.64 24.60 -2.95
N PRO A 363 2.50 24.77 -2.25
CA PRO A 363 1.44 23.79 -1.99
C PRO A 363 0.57 23.49 -3.22
N LYS A 364 -0.28 22.44 -3.14
CA LYS A 364 -1.28 22.16 -4.19
C LYS A 364 -2.25 23.34 -4.32
N MET A 365 -2.66 23.65 -5.55
CA MET A 365 -3.64 24.69 -5.83
C MET A 365 -5.03 24.09 -6.05
N PHE A 366 -6.05 24.90 -5.81
CA PHE A 366 -7.46 24.54 -5.99
C PHE A 366 -8.11 25.57 -6.90
N VAL A 367 -8.81 25.10 -7.93
CA VAL A 367 -9.50 25.97 -8.89
C VAL A 367 -10.95 25.55 -9.07
N SER A 368 -11.79 26.53 -9.40
CA SER A 368 -13.21 26.33 -9.66
C SER A 368 -13.41 25.40 -10.86
N PRO A 369 -14.46 24.55 -10.85
CA PRO A 369 -14.86 23.77 -12.01
C PRO A 369 -15.14 24.66 -13.23
N THR A 370 -14.81 24.18 -14.43
CA THR A 370 -15.23 24.80 -15.69
C THR A 370 -16.02 23.79 -16.52
N ASP A 371 -16.86 24.29 -17.42
CA ASP A 371 -17.65 23.43 -18.32
C ASP A 371 -16.76 22.50 -19.13
N ALA A 372 -15.59 22.97 -19.59
CA ALA A 372 -14.63 22.14 -20.31
C ALA A 372 -14.19 20.90 -19.49
N HIS A 373 -13.85 21.08 -18.21
CA HIS A 373 -13.48 19.95 -17.35
C HIS A 373 -14.67 19.04 -17.01
N ILE A 374 -15.88 19.61 -16.86
CA ILE A 374 -17.10 18.83 -16.63
C ILE A 374 -17.41 17.95 -17.86
N GLN A 375 -17.38 18.53 -19.06
CA GLN A 375 -17.66 17.81 -20.30
C GLN A 375 -16.63 16.70 -20.55
N VAL A 376 -15.34 16.98 -20.36
CA VAL A 376 -14.29 15.96 -20.49
C VAL A 376 -14.43 14.85 -19.44
N ALA A 377 -14.90 15.15 -18.23
CA ALA A 377 -15.17 14.12 -17.24
C ALA A 377 -16.27 13.15 -17.65
N LEU A 378 -17.30 13.67 -18.30
CA LEU A 378 -18.49 12.93 -18.73
C LEU A 378 -18.32 12.29 -20.12
N SER A 379 -17.28 12.65 -20.88
CA SER A 379 -17.02 12.11 -22.22
C SER A 379 -16.38 10.73 -22.22
N ALA A 380 -15.78 10.30 -21.10
CA ALA A 380 -15.13 9.00 -21.00
C ALA A 380 -16.10 7.85 -21.32
N ARG A 381 -15.62 6.87 -22.11
CA ARG A 381 -16.36 5.67 -22.49
C ARG A 381 -15.46 4.46 -22.27
N PRO A 382 -15.57 3.76 -21.13
CA PRO A 382 -14.74 2.60 -20.87
C PRO A 382 -15.11 1.47 -21.84
N PRO A 383 -14.12 0.82 -22.46
CA PRO A 383 -14.37 -0.29 -23.40
C PRO A 383 -14.90 -1.53 -22.69
N TRP A 384 -14.59 -1.68 -21.40
CA TRP A 384 -14.98 -2.82 -20.58
C TRP A 384 -15.42 -2.41 -19.17
N ARG A 385 -16.26 -3.23 -18.54
CA ARG A 385 -16.75 -3.03 -17.16
C ARG A 385 -16.78 -4.36 -16.39
N PRO A 386 -16.40 -4.38 -15.09
CA PRO A 386 -16.67 -5.54 -14.25
C PRO A 386 -18.17 -5.69 -13.99
N ARG A 387 -18.77 -6.74 -14.55
CA ARG A 387 -20.22 -7.03 -14.47
C ARG A 387 -20.60 -7.97 -13.34
N GLN A 388 -19.66 -8.36 -12.48
CA GLN A 388 -19.97 -9.20 -11.33
C GLN A 388 -20.85 -8.44 -10.33
N ILE A 389 -21.92 -9.11 -9.90
CA ILE A 389 -22.84 -8.64 -8.86
C ILE A 389 -22.11 -8.66 -7.51
N ILE A 390 -22.27 -7.60 -6.73
CA ILE A 390 -21.79 -7.52 -5.36
C ILE A 390 -22.71 -8.40 -4.51
N GLN A 391 -22.16 -9.49 -3.96
CA GLN A 391 -22.89 -10.35 -3.02
C GLN A 391 -23.31 -9.53 -1.79
N GLU A 392 -24.47 -9.85 -1.23
CA GLU A 392 -24.98 -9.18 -0.04
C GLU A 392 -23.95 -9.24 1.10
N ASN A 393 -23.39 -8.08 1.43
CA ASN A 393 -22.34 -7.98 2.41
C ASN A 393 -22.46 -6.65 3.15
N PRO A 394 -22.71 -6.65 4.48
CA PRO A 394 -22.85 -5.42 5.26
C PRO A 394 -21.56 -4.59 5.30
N LYS A 395 -20.42 -5.17 4.91
CA LYS A 395 -19.12 -4.48 4.79
C LYS A 395 -19.00 -3.67 3.49
N VAL A 396 -19.96 -3.73 2.57
CA VAL A 396 -20.00 -2.94 1.33
C VAL A 396 -21.19 -2.00 1.37
N SER A 397 -20.99 -0.77 1.87
CA SER A 397 -22.10 0.17 2.09
C SER A 397 -22.73 0.67 0.80
N GLY A 398 -22.09 0.48 -0.36
CA GLY A 398 -22.63 0.86 -1.66
C GLY A 398 -23.95 0.18 -2.02
N LEU A 399 -24.17 -1.04 -1.53
CA LEU A 399 -25.41 -1.79 -1.70
C LEU A 399 -26.63 -1.01 -1.17
N ILE A 400 -26.47 -0.30 -0.04
CA ILE A 400 -27.54 0.47 0.59
C ILE A 400 -28.06 1.59 -0.33
N TYR A 401 -27.20 2.08 -1.23
CA TYR A 401 -27.47 3.15 -2.19
C TYR A 401 -27.79 2.62 -3.61
N GLY A 402 -28.01 1.32 -3.79
CA GLY A 402 -28.35 0.73 -5.08
C GLY A 402 -27.17 0.39 -5.99
N MET A 403 -25.93 0.45 -5.50
CA MET A 403 -24.77 -0.06 -6.24
C MET A 403 -24.68 -1.57 -6.09
N THR A 404 -25.23 -2.30 -7.05
CA THR A 404 -25.33 -3.77 -7.08
C THR A 404 -24.21 -4.44 -7.88
N HIS A 405 -23.44 -3.70 -8.67
CA HIS A 405 -22.35 -4.24 -9.49
C HIS A 405 -21.03 -3.49 -9.23
N TRP A 406 -19.89 -4.20 -9.32
CA TRP A 406 -18.58 -3.61 -9.00
C TRP A 406 -18.22 -2.40 -9.86
N HIS A 407 -18.62 -2.34 -11.13
CA HIS A 407 -18.33 -1.18 -11.99
C HIS A 407 -19.00 0.11 -11.50
N GLN A 408 -20.10 0.03 -10.75
CA GLN A 408 -20.82 1.20 -10.22
C GLN A 408 -20.04 1.90 -9.10
N MET A 409 -19.03 1.24 -8.52
CA MET A 409 -18.12 1.82 -7.53
C MET A 409 -17.05 2.75 -8.16
N PHE A 410 -17.12 2.97 -9.47
CA PHE A 410 -16.18 3.79 -10.22
C PHE A 410 -16.92 4.77 -11.13
N THR A 411 -16.30 5.91 -11.42
CA THR A 411 -16.72 6.76 -12.53
C THR A 411 -16.27 6.16 -13.87
N GLU A 412 -16.92 6.55 -14.96
CA GLU A 412 -16.57 6.10 -16.32
C GLU A 412 -15.10 6.38 -16.68
N ARG A 413 -14.59 7.55 -16.26
CA ARG A 413 -13.19 7.93 -16.45
C ARG A 413 -12.23 7.10 -15.60
N GLN A 414 -12.58 6.78 -14.35
CA GLN A 414 -11.78 5.87 -13.51
C GLN A 414 -11.73 4.46 -14.12
N LEU A 415 -12.85 3.93 -14.61
CA LEU A 415 -12.88 2.65 -15.31
C LEU A 415 -12.01 2.68 -16.57
N THR A 416 -12.12 3.75 -17.37
CA THR A 416 -11.31 3.92 -18.59
C THR A 416 -9.81 3.90 -18.27
N ALA A 417 -9.39 4.58 -17.21
CA ALA A 417 -7.99 4.56 -16.78
C ALA A 417 -7.51 3.20 -16.27
N LEU A 418 -8.27 2.57 -15.36
CA LEU A 418 -7.90 1.28 -14.79
C LEU A 418 -7.86 0.17 -15.83
N THR A 419 -8.81 0.17 -16.78
CA THR A 419 -8.82 -0.78 -17.91
C THR A 419 -7.64 -0.54 -18.85
N THR A 420 -7.35 0.72 -19.20
CA THR A 420 -6.17 1.06 -20.02
C THR A 420 -4.88 0.54 -19.39
N PHE A 421 -4.66 0.75 -18.09
CA PHE A 421 -3.46 0.21 -17.42
C PHE A 421 -3.45 -1.31 -17.37
N SER A 422 -4.60 -1.95 -17.14
CA SER A 422 -4.71 -3.41 -17.14
C SER A 422 -4.36 -4.00 -18.50
N ASP A 423 -4.86 -3.41 -19.60
CA ASP A 423 -4.61 -3.88 -20.96
C ASP A 423 -3.13 -3.71 -21.34
N LEU A 424 -2.53 -2.58 -20.94
CA LEU A 424 -1.11 -2.29 -21.18
C LEU A 424 -0.14 -3.27 -20.52
N LEU A 425 -0.55 -4.03 -19.50
CA LEU A 425 0.33 -5.06 -18.91
C LEU A 425 0.75 -6.11 -19.93
N SER A 426 -0.12 -6.46 -20.88
CA SER A 426 0.19 -7.43 -21.93
C SER A 426 1.26 -6.87 -22.87
N GLU A 427 1.17 -5.59 -23.23
CA GLU A 427 2.15 -4.91 -24.09
C GLU A 427 3.48 -4.66 -23.38
N VAL A 428 3.45 -4.37 -22.07
CA VAL A 428 4.67 -4.34 -21.24
C VAL A 428 5.35 -5.70 -21.28
N ARG A 429 4.59 -6.78 -21.10
CA ARG A 429 5.11 -8.15 -21.15
C ARG A 429 5.79 -8.43 -22.48
N GLU A 430 5.15 -8.10 -23.60
CA GLU A 430 5.71 -8.24 -24.95
C GLU A 430 6.99 -7.40 -25.15
N SER A 431 7.03 -6.19 -24.61
CA SER A 431 8.21 -5.31 -24.68
C SER A 431 9.40 -5.91 -23.94
N ILE A 432 9.17 -6.49 -22.75
CA ILE A 432 10.22 -7.19 -21.98
C ILE A 432 10.77 -8.39 -22.77
N ILE A 433 9.91 -9.19 -23.42
CA ILE A 433 10.37 -10.31 -24.26
C ILE A 433 11.22 -9.82 -25.44
N ARG A 434 10.82 -8.71 -26.07
CA ARG A 434 11.57 -8.07 -27.16
C ARG A 434 12.95 -7.59 -26.69
N ASP A 435 13.03 -7.09 -25.47
CA ASP A 435 14.26 -6.66 -24.80
C ASP A 435 15.06 -7.83 -24.20
N GLN A 436 14.83 -9.05 -24.70
CA GLN A 436 15.55 -10.29 -24.33
C GLN A 436 15.28 -10.79 -22.91
N GLY A 437 14.24 -10.31 -22.23
CA GLY A 437 13.75 -10.94 -21.01
C GLY A 437 13.04 -12.27 -21.30
N ASP A 438 13.16 -13.22 -20.38
CA ASP A 438 12.37 -14.46 -20.45
C ASP A 438 10.95 -14.27 -19.90
N ASN A 439 10.10 -15.29 -20.08
CA ASN A 439 8.72 -15.26 -19.57
C ASN A 439 8.64 -15.07 -18.05
N VAL A 440 9.58 -15.66 -17.30
CA VAL A 440 9.57 -15.62 -15.83
C VAL A 440 9.90 -14.21 -15.33
N TYR A 441 10.85 -13.53 -15.99
CA TYR A 441 11.21 -12.15 -15.75
C TYR A 441 10.09 -11.18 -16.13
N ALA A 442 9.48 -11.39 -17.30
CA ALA A 442 8.33 -10.60 -17.76
C ALA A 442 7.18 -10.66 -16.76
N ASP A 443 6.82 -11.88 -16.33
CA ASP A 443 5.75 -12.10 -15.35
C ASP A 443 6.08 -11.46 -13.98
N ALA A 444 7.36 -11.44 -13.59
CA ALA A 444 7.80 -10.78 -12.36
C ALA A 444 7.61 -9.26 -12.43
N VAL A 445 8.06 -8.60 -13.51
CA VAL A 445 7.86 -7.16 -13.69
C VAL A 445 6.37 -6.82 -13.76
N CYS A 446 5.58 -7.56 -14.54
CA CYS A 446 4.13 -7.38 -14.63
C CYS A 446 3.43 -7.60 -13.28
N THR A 447 3.94 -8.50 -12.43
CA THR A 447 3.44 -8.67 -11.06
C THR A 447 3.57 -7.37 -10.25
N TYR A 448 4.73 -6.71 -10.26
CA TYR A 448 4.88 -5.44 -9.52
C TYR A 448 4.03 -4.31 -10.10
N LEU A 449 3.91 -4.23 -11.44
CA LEU A 449 3.08 -3.22 -12.09
C LEU A 449 1.58 -3.45 -11.81
N SER A 450 1.12 -4.70 -11.80
CA SER A 450 -0.27 -5.03 -11.44
C SER A 450 -0.59 -4.68 -9.98
N LEU A 451 0.36 -4.84 -9.04
CA LEU A 451 0.22 -4.36 -7.67
C LEU A 451 0.10 -2.82 -7.60
N ALA A 452 0.85 -2.09 -8.43
CA ALA A 452 0.72 -0.63 -8.54
C ALA A 452 -0.65 -0.21 -9.11
N ILE A 453 -1.20 -0.95 -10.07
CA ILE A 453 -2.56 -0.74 -10.59
C ILE A 453 -3.60 -1.02 -9.51
N GLY A 454 -3.46 -2.10 -8.75
CA GLY A 454 -4.33 -2.43 -7.61
C GLY A 454 -4.39 -1.31 -6.57
N ARG A 455 -3.24 -0.74 -6.21
CA ARG A 455 -3.18 0.45 -5.34
C ARG A 455 -3.86 1.68 -5.93
N THR A 456 -3.72 1.90 -7.24
CA THR A 456 -4.41 2.99 -7.94
C THR A 456 -5.92 2.81 -7.87
N ALA A 457 -6.44 1.58 -7.91
CA ALA A 457 -7.87 1.32 -7.76
C ALA A 457 -8.40 1.70 -6.36
N GLU A 458 -7.58 1.57 -5.30
CA GLU A 458 -7.99 1.94 -3.94
C GLU A 458 -8.26 3.44 -3.78
N THR A 459 -7.49 4.30 -4.47
CA THR A 459 -7.67 5.76 -4.46
C THR A 459 -8.47 6.26 -5.67
N GLY A 460 -8.66 5.41 -6.68
CA GLY A 460 -9.35 5.69 -7.93
C GLY A 460 -10.79 5.17 -7.99
N CYS A 461 -11.53 5.17 -6.89
CA CYS A 461 -12.92 4.71 -6.83
C CYS A 461 -13.83 5.69 -6.07
N LYS A 462 -15.15 5.47 -6.11
CA LYS A 462 -16.17 6.31 -5.44
C LYS A 462 -16.16 6.20 -3.91
N ALA A 463 -15.47 5.21 -3.36
CA ALA A 463 -15.29 5.04 -1.91
C ALA A 463 -14.03 5.77 -1.38
N ALA A 464 -13.14 6.23 -2.25
CA ALA A 464 -12.04 7.10 -1.88
C ALA A 464 -12.57 8.51 -1.54
N TRP A 465 -11.86 9.24 -0.69
CA TRP A 465 -12.23 10.60 -0.32
C TRP A 465 -11.04 11.52 -0.27
N TRP A 466 -11.32 12.82 -0.27
CA TRP A 466 -10.30 13.85 -0.12
C TRP A 466 -10.02 14.13 1.36
N GLU A 467 -8.79 13.89 1.81
CA GLU A 467 -8.33 14.25 3.14
C GLU A 467 -7.90 15.71 3.15
N ASN A 468 -8.76 16.60 3.64
CA ASN A 468 -8.56 18.05 3.57
C ASN A 468 -7.48 18.58 4.53
N SER A 469 -7.06 17.82 5.54
CA SER A 469 -6.00 18.24 6.47
C SER A 469 -4.61 18.05 5.83
N ALA A 470 -4.41 16.96 5.11
CA ALA A 470 -3.14 16.61 4.48
C ALA A 470 -3.12 16.84 2.95
N THR A 471 -4.28 17.17 2.37
CA THR A 471 -4.51 17.47 0.95
C THR A 471 -4.08 16.36 0.00
N PHE A 472 -4.62 15.15 0.22
CA PHE A 472 -4.41 13.99 -0.65
C PHE A 472 -5.68 13.13 -0.77
N ILE A 473 -5.72 12.22 -1.74
CA ILE A 473 -6.82 11.25 -1.88
C ILE A 473 -6.55 10.07 -0.94
N ALA A 474 -7.37 9.93 0.09
CA ALA A 474 -7.31 8.81 1.01
C ALA A 474 -7.90 7.54 0.37
N PRO A 475 -7.27 6.36 0.59
CA PRO A 475 -7.71 5.11 -0.02
C PRO A 475 -9.02 4.61 0.60
N ALA A 476 -9.84 3.94 -0.22
CA ALA A 476 -11.15 3.41 0.19
C ALA A 476 -11.07 2.42 1.37
N PHE A 477 -10.01 1.61 1.43
CA PHE A 477 -9.83 0.58 2.45
C PHE A 477 -9.05 1.08 3.67
N THR A 478 -9.70 1.85 4.55
CA THR A 478 -9.13 2.12 5.90
C THR A 478 -9.39 1.02 6.91
N ARG A 479 -10.36 0.16 6.63
CA ARG A 479 -10.76 -1.01 7.41
C ARG A 479 -11.13 -2.16 6.46
N GLN A 480 -11.49 -3.31 7.02
CA GLN A 480 -12.01 -4.47 6.27
C GLN A 480 -13.45 -4.23 5.77
N ALA A 481 -13.71 -3.08 5.15
CA ALA A 481 -15.00 -2.67 4.60
C ALA A 481 -14.82 -1.60 3.52
N LEU A 482 -15.70 -1.60 2.53
CA LEU A 482 -15.86 -0.53 1.54
C LEU A 482 -17.00 0.38 1.97
N GLN A 483 -16.64 1.58 2.41
CA GLN A 483 -17.61 2.54 2.93
C GLN A 483 -17.75 3.77 2.03
N MET A 484 -18.94 4.37 2.05
CA MET A 484 -19.31 5.49 1.20
C MET A 484 -19.90 6.68 1.94
#